data_AF-A0A520HZS3-F1
#
_entry.id   AF-A0A520HZS3-F1
#
_cell.length_a   1.000
_cell.length_b   1.000
_cell.length_c   1.000
_cell.angle_alpha   90.00
_cell.angle_beta   90.00
_cell.angle_gamma   90.00
#
_symmetry.space_group_name_H-M   'P 1'
#
loop_
_entity.id
_entity.type
_entity.pdbx_description
1 polymer ?
#
loop_
_entity_poly.entity_id
_entity_poly.type
_entity_poly.pdbx_seq_one_letter_code
_entity_poly.pdbx_strand_id
1 'polypeptide(L)'
;MSINGTPVERSSNTISDLVDGVKLTLTSVTAAGKPVVLGSATPTAGLTQAVNDFVETYNQLLAELKTETDAASGPLRNDFSATNLLRSLRGMTLTPLTTGGAAGAPNTLSGIGVKTNKDGTLSVDAAQLTAALTKTPDAVEAMFADGTGATGGGISAALNAISTAAVSRKTVINGRTEVTGLVASTALYTAAKTKVSVAEEKVTSDAAVYKERLTKQYAASDAKVAAYKATDGPALVQLLYDQAIRALRGAAWAAENNNYKMKSDKVTRATAILFALEAGLDFDNGGTVAPALARLYAGTRMTVVNAAVGNDPAPFRDVANTLDEIGQAWRTARAA
;
A
#
# COMPACT_ATOMS: atom_id res chain seq x y z
N MET A 1 33.34 -62.98 -8.20
CA MET A 1 31.85 -62.88 -8.16
C MET A 1 31.29 -63.10 -9.55
N SER A 2 29.99 -63.27 -9.73
CA SER A 2 29.36 -63.21 -11.05
C SER A 2 28.32 -62.08 -11.11
N ILE A 3 28.30 -61.34 -12.22
CA ILE A 3 27.30 -60.30 -12.50
C ILE A 3 26.62 -60.67 -13.82
N ASN A 4 25.30 -60.82 -13.81
CA ASN A 4 24.51 -61.22 -14.98
C ASN A 4 25.07 -62.49 -15.68
N GLY A 5 25.65 -63.41 -14.91
CA GLY A 5 26.24 -64.65 -15.42
C GLY A 5 27.72 -64.54 -15.84
N THR A 6 28.32 -63.35 -15.89
CA THR A 6 29.74 -63.17 -16.24
C THR A 6 30.62 -63.21 -14.99
N PRO A 7 31.67 -64.07 -14.93
CA PRO A 7 32.61 -64.09 -13.83
C PRO A 7 33.49 -62.84 -13.84
N VAL A 8 33.61 -62.18 -12.69
CA VAL A 8 34.42 -60.99 -12.48
C VAL A 8 35.31 -61.19 -11.26
N GLU A 9 36.61 -60.96 -11.44
CA GLU A 9 37.63 -60.99 -10.40
C GLU A 9 38.17 -59.57 -10.14
N ARG A 10 38.44 -59.28 -8.86
CA ARG A 10 39.02 -58.00 -8.40
C ARG A 10 39.93 -58.29 -7.21
N SER A 11 40.98 -57.49 -7.08
CA SER A 11 41.93 -57.55 -5.95
C SER A 11 41.41 -56.89 -4.68
N SER A 12 40.29 -56.16 -4.75
CA SER A 12 39.70 -55.41 -3.65
C SER A 12 38.20 -55.71 -3.51
N ASN A 13 37.72 -55.67 -2.26
CA ASN A 13 36.30 -55.76 -1.91
C ASN A 13 35.56 -54.42 -2.10
N THR A 14 36.24 -53.37 -2.55
CA THR A 14 35.63 -52.10 -2.98
C THR A 14 35.81 -51.96 -4.49
N ILE A 15 34.71 -51.86 -5.22
CA ILE A 15 34.65 -51.84 -6.68
C ILE A 15 33.91 -50.57 -7.09
N SER A 16 34.56 -49.72 -7.87
CA SER A 16 33.99 -48.43 -8.33
C SER A 16 34.14 -48.22 -9.83
N ASP A 17 34.64 -49.23 -10.54
CA ASP A 17 35.01 -49.23 -11.96
C ASP A 17 34.07 -50.10 -12.81
N LEU A 18 33.12 -50.79 -12.18
CA LEU A 18 32.36 -51.86 -12.82
C LEU A 18 31.02 -51.40 -13.39
N VAL A 19 30.40 -50.39 -12.78
CA VAL A 19 29.20 -49.72 -13.28
C VAL A 19 29.41 -48.23 -13.04
N ASP A 20 29.24 -47.41 -14.09
CA ASP A 20 29.40 -45.97 -13.98
C ASP A 20 28.45 -45.39 -12.93
N GLY A 21 28.97 -44.54 -12.05
CA GLY A 21 28.22 -43.96 -10.94
C GLY A 21 27.92 -44.89 -9.74
N VAL A 22 28.40 -46.14 -9.72
CA VAL A 22 28.11 -47.09 -8.62
C VAL A 22 29.39 -47.56 -7.92
N LYS A 23 29.46 -47.39 -6.60
CA LYS A 23 30.48 -47.99 -5.73
C LYS A 23 29.90 -49.17 -4.97
N LEU A 24 30.41 -50.37 -5.24
CA LEU A 24 30.04 -51.61 -4.56
C LEU A 24 31.07 -51.95 -3.48
N THR A 25 30.59 -52.28 -2.28
CA THR A 25 31.43 -52.81 -1.20
C THR A 25 30.94 -54.20 -0.82
N LEU A 26 31.80 -55.21 -0.98
CA LEU A 26 31.50 -56.61 -0.70
C LEU A 26 31.77 -56.90 0.78
N THR A 27 30.73 -57.28 1.52
CA THR A 27 30.83 -57.52 2.96
C THR A 27 30.77 -59.00 3.33
N SER A 28 30.12 -59.83 2.51
CA SER A 28 30.02 -61.29 2.72
C SER A 28 29.67 -62.02 1.43
N VAL A 29 29.84 -63.35 1.44
CA VAL A 29 29.44 -64.22 0.33
C VAL A 29 27.93 -64.42 0.35
N THR A 30 27.26 -64.19 -0.78
CA THR A 30 25.82 -64.41 -0.94
C THR A 30 25.48 -65.89 -0.82
N ALA A 31 24.38 -66.22 -0.12
CA ALA A 31 23.90 -67.60 0.00
C ALA A 31 23.57 -68.20 -1.38
N ALA A 32 23.87 -69.49 -1.57
CA ALA A 32 23.60 -70.20 -2.82
C ALA A 32 22.13 -70.05 -3.25
N GLY A 33 21.90 -69.62 -4.49
CA GLY A 33 20.55 -69.40 -5.06
C GLY A 33 19.85 -68.09 -4.65
N LYS A 34 20.51 -67.20 -3.89
CA LYS A 34 19.98 -65.88 -3.51
C LYS A 34 20.91 -64.75 -3.98
N PRO A 35 20.92 -64.42 -5.27
CA PRO A 35 21.73 -63.32 -5.78
C PRO A 35 21.25 -61.97 -5.22
N VAL A 36 22.17 -61.03 -5.03
CA VAL A 36 21.83 -59.63 -4.72
C VAL A 36 21.47 -58.93 -6.02
N VAL A 37 20.22 -58.47 -6.11
CA VAL A 37 19.74 -57.70 -7.26
C VAL A 37 20.03 -56.22 -7.00
N LEU A 38 20.78 -55.60 -7.90
CA LEU A 38 20.98 -54.16 -7.94
C LEU A 38 20.01 -53.58 -8.96
N GLY A 39 19.14 -52.66 -8.53
CA GLY A 39 18.26 -51.90 -9.41
C GLY A 39 18.10 -50.48 -8.89
N SER A 40 17.95 -49.51 -9.79
CA SER A 40 17.43 -48.19 -9.44
C SER A 40 15.91 -48.33 -9.28
N ALA A 41 15.42 -48.30 -8.04
CA ALA A 41 14.00 -48.07 -7.84
C ALA A 41 13.72 -46.63 -8.27
N THR A 42 12.82 -46.42 -9.23
CA THR A 42 12.36 -45.07 -9.56
C THR A 42 11.81 -44.42 -8.30
N PRO A 43 12.24 -43.18 -7.96
CA PRO A 43 11.92 -42.54 -6.68
C PRO A 43 10.48 -42.01 -6.65
N THR A 44 9.50 -42.88 -6.90
CA THR A 44 8.07 -42.54 -7.01
C THR A 44 7.51 -41.93 -5.73
N ALA A 45 7.96 -42.38 -4.55
CA ALA A 45 7.61 -41.77 -3.27
C ALA A 45 8.15 -40.33 -3.15
N GLY A 46 9.40 -40.09 -3.54
CA GLY A 46 10.01 -38.76 -3.53
C GLY A 46 9.34 -37.80 -4.52
N LEU A 47 9.02 -38.28 -5.72
CA LEU A 47 8.29 -37.49 -6.73
C LEU A 47 6.85 -37.20 -6.30
N THR A 48 6.18 -38.15 -5.65
CA THR A 48 4.84 -37.92 -5.07
C THR A 48 4.88 -36.82 -4.01
N GLN A 49 5.89 -36.86 -3.13
CA GLN A 49 6.07 -35.83 -2.11
C GLN A 49 6.34 -34.46 -2.75
N ALA A 50 7.24 -34.39 -3.74
CA ALA A 50 7.56 -33.14 -4.43
C ALA A 50 6.33 -32.50 -5.10
N VAL A 51 5.43 -33.31 -5.69
CA VAL A 51 4.16 -32.82 -6.26
C VAL A 51 3.24 -32.26 -5.18
N ASN A 52 3.11 -32.94 -4.04
CA ASN A 52 2.28 -32.47 -2.92
C ASN A 52 2.84 -31.18 -2.32
N ASP A 53 4.15 -31.11 -2.06
CA ASP A 53 4.83 -29.93 -1.52
C ASP A 53 4.66 -28.72 -2.44
N PHE A 54 4.75 -28.94 -3.76
CA PHE A 54 4.50 -27.89 -4.75
C PHE A 54 3.07 -27.37 -4.68
N VAL A 55 2.07 -28.27 -4.66
CA VAL A 55 0.65 -27.90 -4.58
C VAL A 55 0.35 -27.14 -3.30
N GLU A 56 0.90 -27.58 -2.17
CA GLU A 56 0.76 -26.89 -0.89
C GLU A 56 1.37 -25.48 -0.95
N THR A 57 2.62 -25.36 -1.39
CA THR A 57 3.33 -24.07 -1.48
C THR A 57 2.63 -23.11 -2.43
N TYR A 58 2.16 -23.60 -3.58
CA TYR A 58 1.39 -22.80 -4.53
C TYR A 58 0.10 -22.28 -3.89
N ASN A 59 -0.64 -23.13 -3.18
CA ASN A 59 -1.91 -22.76 -2.54
C ASN A 59 -1.72 -21.74 -1.43
N GLN A 60 -0.67 -21.89 -0.61
CA GLN A 60 -0.29 -20.92 0.42
C GLN A 60 0.03 -19.55 -0.21
N LEU A 61 0.89 -19.53 -1.23
CA LEU A 61 1.25 -18.30 -1.93
C LEU A 61 0.05 -17.63 -2.61
N LEU A 62 -0.84 -18.41 -3.22
CA LEU A 62 -2.06 -17.91 -3.83
C LEU A 62 -3.00 -17.27 -2.79
N ALA A 63 -3.14 -17.89 -1.61
CA ALA A 63 -3.98 -17.37 -0.54
C ALA A 63 -3.45 -16.03 0.01
N GLU A 64 -2.14 -15.95 0.22
CA GLU A 64 -1.47 -14.72 0.65
C GLU A 64 -1.66 -13.60 -0.38
N LEU A 65 -1.34 -13.87 -1.64
CA LEU A 65 -1.48 -12.87 -2.72
C LEU A 65 -2.92 -12.42 -2.91
N LYS A 66 -3.92 -13.31 -2.77
CA LYS A 66 -5.33 -12.93 -2.84
C LYS A 66 -5.73 -12.00 -1.69
N THR A 67 -5.24 -12.26 -0.48
CA THR A 67 -5.51 -11.43 0.70
C THR A 67 -4.87 -10.05 0.54
N GLU A 68 -3.60 -10.02 0.17
CA GLU A 68 -2.84 -8.78 0.02
C GLU A 68 -3.36 -7.91 -1.13
N THR A 69 -3.82 -8.53 -2.23
CA THR A 69 -4.32 -7.83 -3.42
C THR A 69 -5.85 -7.74 -3.50
N ASP A 70 -6.56 -8.05 -2.42
CA ASP A 70 -8.02 -7.95 -2.38
C ASP A 70 -8.47 -6.51 -2.72
N ALA A 71 -9.40 -6.37 -3.65
CA ALA A 71 -9.81 -5.07 -4.17
C ALA A 71 -10.50 -4.19 -3.11
N ALA A 72 -11.14 -4.79 -2.10
CA ALA A 72 -11.88 -4.08 -1.07
C ALA A 72 -10.99 -3.69 0.12
N SER A 73 -10.19 -4.63 0.64
CA SER A 73 -9.46 -4.47 1.91
C SER A 73 -7.94 -4.66 1.80
N GLY A 74 -7.44 -5.22 0.70
CA GLY A 74 -6.04 -5.61 0.57
C GLY A 74 -5.07 -4.43 0.70
N PRO A 75 -3.99 -4.54 1.50
CA PRO A 75 -2.98 -3.48 1.61
C PRO A 75 -2.26 -3.21 0.27
N LEU A 76 -2.14 -4.21 -0.61
CA LEU A 76 -1.50 -4.12 -1.93
C LEU A 76 -2.52 -4.03 -3.09
N ARG A 77 -3.78 -3.68 -2.81
CA ARG A 77 -4.87 -3.62 -3.82
C ARG A 77 -4.59 -2.73 -5.04
N ASN A 78 -3.74 -1.71 -4.89
CA ASN A 78 -3.33 -0.79 -5.95
C ASN A 78 -1.89 -1.03 -6.44
N ASP A 79 -1.22 -2.07 -5.94
CA ASP A 79 0.13 -2.43 -6.38
C ASP A 79 0.06 -3.22 -7.68
N PHE A 80 0.50 -2.56 -8.76
CA PHE A 80 0.57 -3.15 -10.09
C PHE A 80 1.46 -4.40 -10.11
N SER A 81 2.57 -4.42 -9.38
CA SER A 81 3.51 -5.54 -9.33
C SER A 81 2.91 -6.73 -8.60
N ALA A 82 2.25 -6.50 -7.46
CA ALA A 82 1.57 -7.56 -6.70
C ALA A 82 0.42 -8.19 -7.51
N THR A 83 -0.38 -7.36 -8.19
CA THR A 83 -1.48 -7.87 -9.04
C THR A 83 -0.93 -8.62 -10.26
N ASN A 84 0.21 -8.19 -10.81
CA ASN A 84 0.89 -8.92 -11.88
C ASN A 84 1.45 -10.26 -11.42
N LEU A 85 2.06 -10.32 -10.23
CA LEU A 85 2.55 -11.56 -9.65
C LEU A 85 1.41 -12.58 -9.49
N LEU A 86 0.25 -12.15 -8.98
CA LEU A 86 -0.94 -13.00 -8.89
C LEU A 86 -1.39 -13.52 -10.27
N ARG A 87 -1.38 -12.68 -11.32
CA ARG A 87 -1.73 -13.11 -12.68
C ARG A 87 -0.70 -14.08 -13.27
N SER A 88 0.60 -13.82 -13.08
CA SER A 88 1.68 -14.71 -13.53
C SER A 88 1.63 -16.07 -12.83
N LEU A 89 1.38 -16.09 -11.51
CA LEU A 89 1.24 -17.31 -10.74
C LEU A 89 0.07 -18.16 -11.25
N ARG A 90 -1.09 -17.56 -11.51
CA ARG A 90 -2.24 -18.27 -12.09
C ARG A 90 -1.93 -18.82 -13.49
N GLY A 91 -1.21 -18.05 -14.31
CA GLY A 91 -0.81 -18.45 -15.67
C GLY A 91 0.16 -19.63 -15.70
N MET A 92 0.99 -19.80 -14.66
CA MET A 92 1.96 -20.91 -14.55
C MET A 92 1.32 -22.29 -14.62
N THR A 93 0.08 -22.43 -14.14
CA THR A 93 -0.62 -23.72 -14.15
C THR A 93 -0.87 -24.26 -15.56
N LEU A 94 -0.81 -23.38 -16.57
CA LEU A 94 -1.03 -23.69 -17.97
C LEU A 94 0.28 -23.75 -18.78
N THR A 95 1.42 -23.42 -18.19
CA THR A 95 2.70 -23.40 -18.92
C THR A 95 3.26 -24.81 -19.10
N PRO A 96 3.69 -25.19 -20.31
CA PRO A 96 4.48 -26.39 -20.52
C PRO A 96 5.79 -26.30 -19.71
N LEU A 97 6.08 -27.32 -18.91
CA LEU A 97 7.21 -27.38 -17.98
C LEU A 97 8.41 -28.15 -18.56
N THR A 98 8.23 -28.85 -19.67
CA THR A 98 9.33 -29.56 -20.33
C THR A 98 9.22 -29.43 -21.85
N THR A 99 10.38 -29.35 -22.51
CA THR A 99 10.49 -29.36 -23.98
C THR A 99 11.34 -30.54 -24.42
N GLY A 100 10.83 -31.37 -25.33
CA GLY A 100 11.61 -32.49 -25.90
C GLY A 100 11.43 -33.86 -25.24
N GLY A 101 10.34 -34.09 -24.49
CA GLY A 101 9.98 -35.42 -23.99
C GLY A 101 9.53 -36.39 -25.10
N ALA A 102 9.47 -37.69 -24.77
CA ALA A 102 8.93 -38.71 -25.67
C ALA A 102 7.52 -38.35 -26.16
N ALA A 103 7.17 -38.71 -27.40
CA ALA A 103 5.86 -38.40 -27.97
C ALA A 103 4.73 -38.96 -27.08
N GLY A 104 3.85 -38.08 -26.59
CA GLY A 104 2.76 -38.43 -25.68
C GLY A 104 3.11 -38.40 -24.19
N ALA A 105 4.35 -38.07 -23.80
CA ALA A 105 4.71 -37.85 -22.41
C ALA A 105 4.07 -36.56 -21.87
N PRO A 106 3.64 -36.54 -20.60
CA PRO A 106 3.07 -35.34 -19.99
C PRO A 106 4.14 -34.26 -19.84
N ASN A 107 3.80 -33.03 -20.22
CA ASN A 107 4.65 -31.85 -20.09
C ASN A 107 3.97 -30.70 -19.34
N THR A 108 2.80 -30.95 -18.73
CA THR A 108 2.00 -29.98 -17.97
C THR A 108 1.60 -30.56 -16.63
N LEU A 109 1.30 -29.70 -15.65
CA LEU A 109 0.79 -30.10 -14.33
C LEU A 109 -0.48 -30.96 -14.43
N SER A 110 -1.41 -30.59 -15.32
CA SER A 110 -2.60 -31.39 -15.59
C SER A 110 -2.28 -32.79 -16.13
N GLY A 111 -1.22 -32.92 -16.93
CA GLY A 111 -0.79 -34.20 -17.50
C GLY A 111 -0.27 -35.20 -16.46
N ILE A 112 0.15 -34.72 -15.28
CA ILE A 112 0.62 -35.54 -14.16
C ILE A 112 -0.42 -35.63 -13.03
N GLY A 113 -1.66 -35.20 -13.24
CA GLY A 113 -2.74 -35.31 -12.26
C GLY A 113 -2.89 -34.13 -11.30
N VAL A 114 -2.22 -32.99 -11.54
CA VAL A 114 -2.42 -31.76 -10.76
C VAL A 114 -3.50 -30.91 -11.42
N LYS A 115 -4.65 -30.78 -10.77
CA LYS A 115 -5.84 -30.07 -11.27
C LYS A 115 -5.93 -28.66 -10.71
N THR A 116 -6.34 -27.71 -11.56
CA THR A 116 -6.67 -26.35 -11.16
C THR A 116 -8.16 -26.23 -10.87
N ASN A 117 -8.51 -25.78 -9.67
CA ASN A 117 -9.88 -25.55 -9.22
C ASN A 117 -10.41 -24.21 -9.75
N LYS A 118 -11.73 -23.99 -9.64
CA LYS A 118 -12.38 -22.74 -10.09
C LYS A 118 -11.85 -21.48 -9.39
N ASP A 119 -11.39 -21.62 -8.15
CA ASP A 119 -10.80 -20.54 -7.38
C ASP A 119 -9.31 -20.33 -7.71
N GLY A 120 -8.73 -21.14 -8.59
CA GLY A 120 -7.32 -21.10 -8.99
C GLY A 120 -6.38 -21.89 -8.08
N THR A 121 -6.87 -22.53 -7.01
CA THR A 121 -6.07 -23.45 -6.18
C THR A 121 -5.75 -24.73 -6.94
N LEU A 122 -4.71 -25.44 -6.52
CA LEU A 122 -4.32 -26.74 -7.07
C LEU A 122 -4.77 -27.89 -6.16
N SER A 123 -5.11 -29.02 -6.77
CA SER A 123 -5.40 -30.29 -6.10
C SER A 123 -4.74 -31.46 -6.83
N VAL A 124 -4.39 -32.51 -6.10
CA VAL A 124 -3.74 -33.71 -6.65
C VAL A 124 -4.76 -34.81 -6.84
N ASP A 125 -4.86 -35.34 -8.06
CA ASP A 125 -5.55 -36.59 -8.36
C ASP A 125 -4.55 -37.75 -8.17
N ALA A 126 -4.64 -38.42 -7.02
CA ALA A 126 -3.72 -39.47 -6.63
C ALA A 126 -3.67 -40.63 -7.63
N ALA A 127 -4.79 -40.95 -8.30
CA ALA A 127 -4.84 -42.04 -9.28
C ALA A 127 -4.12 -41.65 -10.57
N GLN A 128 -4.34 -40.42 -11.06
CA GLN A 128 -3.64 -39.92 -12.25
C GLN A 128 -2.14 -39.71 -12.00
N LEU A 129 -1.77 -39.20 -10.82
CA LEU A 129 -0.37 -39.05 -10.42
C LEU A 129 0.34 -40.42 -10.35
N THR A 130 -0.28 -41.40 -9.69
CA THR A 130 0.27 -42.76 -9.63
C THR A 130 0.45 -43.37 -11.03
N ALA A 131 -0.53 -43.15 -11.92
CA ALA A 131 -0.45 -43.61 -13.31
C ALA A 131 0.70 -42.93 -14.08
N ALA A 132 0.88 -41.62 -13.90
CA ALA A 132 1.98 -40.86 -14.53
C ALA A 132 3.36 -41.33 -14.03
N LEU A 133 3.51 -41.53 -12.73
CA LEU A 133 4.75 -42.03 -12.10
C LEU A 133 5.09 -43.47 -12.52
N THR A 134 4.08 -44.30 -12.82
CA THR A 134 4.29 -45.68 -13.26
C THR A 134 4.63 -45.76 -14.76
N LYS A 135 3.95 -44.95 -15.59
CA LYS A 135 4.09 -45.02 -17.06
C LYS A 135 5.24 -44.18 -17.61
N THR A 136 5.49 -43.02 -17.01
CA THR A 136 6.44 -42.02 -17.50
C THR A 136 7.19 -41.35 -16.34
N PRO A 137 7.91 -42.12 -15.49
CA PRO A 137 8.64 -41.57 -14.34
C PRO A 137 9.64 -40.49 -14.75
N ASP A 138 10.38 -40.71 -15.83
CA ASP A 138 11.40 -39.77 -16.34
C ASP A 138 10.79 -38.42 -16.76
N ALA A 139 9.55 -38.43 -17.27
CA ALA A 139 8.86 -37.19 -17.66
C ALA A 139 8.44 -36.39 -16.43
N VAL A 140 7.97 -37.07 -15.37
CA VAL A 140 7.65 -36.42 -14.10
C VAL A 140 8.92 -35.89 -13.45
N GLU A 141 10.00 -36.68 -13.41
CA GLU A 141 11.29 -36.26 -12.89
C GLU A 141 11.83 -35.04 -13.63
N ALA A 142 11.77 -35.00 -14.97
CA ALA A 142 12.20 -33.85 -15.77
C ALA A 142 11.41 -32.55 -15.46
N MET A 143 10.17 -32.64 -14.97
CA MET A 143 9.39 -31.47 -14.54
C MET A 143 9.89 -30.89 -13.21
N PHE A 144 10.47 -31.72 -12.35
CA PHE A 144 10.98 -31.35 -11.02
C PHE A 144 12.51 -31.22 -10.97
N ALA A 145 13.23 -31.64 -12.02
CA ALA A 145 14.66 -31.46 -12.13
C ALA A 145 15.02 -29.97 -12.23
N ASP A 146 16.01 -29.55 -11.45
CA ASP A 146 16.52 -28.17 -11.45
C ASP A 146 17.10 -27.84 -12.82
N GLY A 147 16.38 -26.98 -13.57
CA GLY A 147 16.68 -26.64 -14.95
C GLY A 147 18.10 -26.09 -15.11
N THR A 148 18.99 -26.88 -15.69
CA THR A 148 20.29 -26.43 -16.20
C THR A 148 20.51 -27.00 -17.61
N GLY A 149 20.08 -26.26 -18.64
CA GLY A 149 20.29 -26.64 -20.04
C GLY A 149 19.25 -26.08 -21.01
N ALA A 150 19.56 -26.15 -22.32
CA ALA A 150 18.78 -25.53 -23.41
C ALA A 150 17.34 -26.05 -23.58
N THR A 151 16.95 -27.12 -22.88
CA THR A 151 15.60 -27.70 -22.82
C THR A 151 15.00 -27.72 -21.41
N GLY A 152 15.66 -27.09 -20.42
CA GLY A 152 15.41 -27.22 -18.97
C GLY A 152 14.38 -26.26 -18.39
N GLY A 153 13.11 -26.44 -18.73
CA GLY A 153 12.00 -25.55 -18.35
C GLY A 153 11.17 -25.94 -17.13
N GLY A 154 11.67 -26.79 -16.22
CA GLY A 154 10.92 -27.36 -15.09
C GLY A 154 10.26 -26.33 -14.15
N ILE A 155 9.56 -26.82 -13.12
CA ILE A 155 8.82 -25.98 -12.17
C ILE A 155 9.72 -24.89 -11.56
N SER A 156 10.97 -25.22 -11.21
CA SER A 156 11.98 -24.27 -10.71
C SER A 156 12.27 -23.13 -11.71
N ALA A 157 12.37 -23.43 -13.01
CA ALA A 157 12.61 -22.43 -14.05
C ALA A 157 11.38 -21.53 -14.26
N ALA A 158 10.17 -22.11 -14.25
CA ALA A 158 8.93 -21.36 -14.33
C ALA A 158 8.74 -20.41 -13.12
N LEU A 159 9.02 -20.89 -11.90
CA LEU A 159 9.01 -20.07 -10.68
C LEU A 159 10.07 -18.96 -10.73
N ASN A 160 11.27 -19.26 -11.23
CA ASN A 160 12.33 -18.26 -11.37
C ASN A 160 11.96 -17.18 -12.40
N ALA A 161 11.29 -17.55 -13.50
CA ALA A 161 10.78 -16.59 -14.47
C ALA A 161 9.72 -15.66 -13.86
N ILE A 162 8.82 -16.20 -13.04
CA ILE A 162 7.81 -15.42 -12.30
C ILE A 162 8.48 -14.49 -11.29
N SER A 163 9.44 -14.99 -10.51
CA SER A 163 10.22 -14.22 -9.54
C SER A 163 10.98 -13.08 -10.23
N THR A 164 11.69 -13.37 -11.31
CA THR A 164 12.44 -12.39 -12.10
C THR A 164 11.50 -11.32 -12.68
N ALA A 165 10.35 -11.72 -13.22
CA ALA A 165 9.35 -10.79 -13.75
C ALA A 165 8.69 -9.94 -12.66
N ALA A 166 8.54 -10.46 -11.45
CA ALA A 166 7.99 -9.74 -10.30
C ALA A 166 9.00 -8.75 -9.70
N VAL A 167 10.28 -9.10 -9.64
CA VAL A 167 11.33 -8.28 -9.02
C VAL A 167 11.86 -7.22 -9.98
N SER A 168 12.11 -7.58 -11.25
CA SER A 168 12.97 -6.82 -12.17
C SER A 168 12.34 -6.56 -13.54
N ARG A 169 11.03 -6.29 -13.62
CA ARG A 169 10.45 -5.85 -14.90
C ARG A 169 11.05 -4.51 -15.31
N LYS A 170 11.72 -4.50 -16.45
CA LYS A 170 12.25 -3.28 -17.09
C LYS A 170 11.36 -2.94 -18.27
N THR A 171 10.73 -1.77 -18.24
CA THR A 171 9.92 -1.25 -19.35
C THR A 171 10.54 0.03 -19.86
N VAL A 172 10.66 0.16 -21.18
CA VAL A 172 11.13 1.42 -21.78
C VAL A 172 9.93 2.33 -21.97
N ILE A 173 9.87 3.41 -21.20
CA ILE A 173 8.87 4.48 -21.36
C ILE A 173 9.62 5.71 -21.88
N ASN A 174 9.22 6.24 -23.04
CA ASN A 174 9.83 7.43 -23.65
C ASN A 174 11.37 7.35 -23.80
N GLY A 175 11.90 6.17 -24.12
CA GLY A 175 13.35 5.95 -24.29
C GLY A 175 14.15 5.80 -22.99
N ARG A 176 13.50 5.76 -21.82
CA ARG A 176 14.13 5.48 -20.53
C ARG A 176 13.72 4.12 -20.00
N THR A 177 14.70 3.33 -19.59
CA THR A 177 14.49 2.03 -18.92
C THR A 177 14.02 2.29 -17.50
N GLU A 178 12.73 2.09 -17.25
CA GLU A 178 12.15 2.16 -15.91
C GLU A 178 11.97 0.75 -15.34
N VAL A 179 12.35 0.58 -14.07
CA VAL A 179 12.07 -0.65 -13.33
C VAL A 179 10.66 -0.52 -12.77
N THR A 180 9.78 -1.47 -13.08
CA THR A 180 8.34 -1.46 -12.72
C THR A 180 7.93 -2.70 -11.91
N GLY A 181 8.89 -3.44 -11.34
CA GLY A 181 8.65 -4.57 -10.43
C GLY A 181 8.53 -4.17 -8.94
N LEU A 182 8.59 -5.16 -8.04
CA LEU A 182 8.51 -4.98 -6.58
C LEU A 182 9.48 -3.91 -6.06
N VAL A 183 10.68 -3.80 -6.62
CA VAL A 183 11.67 -2.78 -6.25
C VAL A 183 11.13 -1.36 -6.47
N ALA A 184 10.36 -1.16 -7.54
CA ALA A 184 9.71 0.12 -7.82
C ALA A 184 8.54 0.36 -6.86
N SER A 185 7.79 -0.68 -6.49
CA SER A 185 6.74 -0.57 -5.47
C SER A 185 7.33 -0.17 -4.11
N THR A 186 8.45 -0.75 -3.68
CA THR A 186 9.13 -0.37 -2.44
C THR A 186 9.58 1.10 -2.48
N ALA A 187 10.06 1.57 -3.63
CA ALA A 187 10.41 2.97 -3.83
C ALA A 187 9.18 3.90 -3.77
N LEU A 188 8.07 3.51 -4.39
CA LEU A 188 6.80 4.24 -4.34
C LEU A 188 6.21 4.27 -2.93
N TYR A 189 6.26 3.15 -2.21
CA TYR A 189 5.85 3.02 -0.82
C TYR A 189 6.71 3.92 0.08
N THR A 190 8.02 3.91 -0.10
CA THR A 190 8.94 4.78 0.65
C THR A 190 8.64 6.25 0.37
N ALA A 191 8.45 6.62 -0.90
CA ALA A 191 8.08 7.98 -1.28
C ALA A 191 6.71 8.41 -0.71
N ALA A 192 5.73 7.50 -0.68
CA ALA A 192 4.43 7.74 -0.05
C ALA A 192 4.58 7.93 1.46
N LYS A 193 5.36 7.09 2.15
CA LYS A 193 5.66 7.22 3.58
C LYS A 193 6.35 8.55 3.90
N THR A 194 7.32 8.97 3.08
CA THR A 194 7.96 10.29 3.22
C THR A 194 6.96 11.43 3.02
N LYS A 195 6.07 11.37 2.02
CA LYS A 195 5.03 12.38 1.81
C LYS A 195 4.07 12.49 3.00
N VAL A 196 3.67 11.36 3.59
CA VAL A 196 2.82 11.34 4.79
C VAL A 196 3.55 11.98 5.98
N SER A 197 4.80 11.60 6.23
CA SER A 197 5.63 12.20 7.29
C SER A 197 5.76 13.73 7.13
N VAL A 198 6.03 14.20 5.92
CA VAL A 198 6.12 15.63 5.62
C VAL A 198 4.77 16.33 5.83
N ALA A 199 3.66 15.68 5.49
CA ALA A 199 2.33 16.22 5.73
C ALA A 199 2.02 16.35 7.23
N GLU A 200 2.38 15.35 8.04
CA GLU A 200 2.22 15.37 9.51
C GLU A 200 3.05 16.48 10.16
N GLU A 201 4.31 16.63 9.75
CA GLU A 201 5.18 17.73 10.20
C GLU A 201 4.60 19.10 9.81
N LYS A 202 4.12 19.23 8.57
CA LYS A 202 3.51 20.47 8.09
C LYS A 202 2.24 20.82 8.87
N VAL A 203 1.36 19.85 9.14
CA VAL A 203 0.15 20.07 9.96
C VAL A 203 0.52 20.55 11.37
N THR A 204 1.54 19.94 11.98
CA THR A 204 2.03 20.32 13.31
C THR A 204 2.62 21.74 13.32
N SER A 205 3.42 22.06 12.30
CA SER A 205 3.99 23.40 12.12
C SER A 205 2.91 24.46 11.88
N ASP A 206 1.94 24.18 11.00
CA ASP A 206 0.83 25.07 10.70
C ASP A 206 -0.02 25.34 11.96
N ALA A 207 -0.26 24.32 12.80
CA ALA A 207 -0.96 24.46 14.07
C ALA A 207 -0.19 25.34 15.08
N ALA A 208 1.13 25.19 15.17
CA ALA A 208 1.99 26.01 16.03
C ALA A 208 2.01 27.48 15.60
N VAL A 209 2.21 27.74 14.30
CA VAL A 209 2.16 29.09 13.71
C VAL A 209 0.79 29.72 13.91
N TYR A 210 -0.28 28.94 13.75
CA TYR A 210 -1.65 29.41 14.00
C TYR A 210 -1.85 29.84 15.46
N LYS A 211 -1.42 29.01 16.42
CA LYS A 211 -1.49 29.31 17.86
C LYS A 211 -0.69 30.56 18.21
N GLU A 212 0.56 30.67 17.75
CA GLU A 212 1.40 31.84 18.03
C GLU A 212 0.81 33.13 17.45
N ARG A 213 0.31 33.06 16.21
CA ARG A 213 -0.31 34.20 15.55
C ARG A 213 -1.58 34.65 16.28
N LEU A 214 -2.42 33.70 16.72
CA LEU A 214 -3.57 34.02 17.56
C LEU A 214 -3.12 34.76 18.83
N THR A 215 -2.20 34.21 19.62
CA THR A 215 -1.71 34.83 20.85
C THR A 215 -1.21 36.27 20.65
N LYS A 216 -0.39 36.50 19.62
CA LYS A 216 0.09 37.85 19.27
C LYS A 216 -1.05 38.80 18.91
N GLN A 217 -2.08 38.30 18.24
CA GLN A 217 -3.22 39.11 17.84
C GLN A 217 -4.18 39.41 18.98
N TYR A 218 -4.36 38.51 19.94
CA TYR A 218 -5.08 38.81 21.18
C TYR A 218 -4.41 39.96 21.93
N ALA A 219 -3.09 39.85 22.18
CA ALA A 219 -2.35 40.91 22.87
C ALA A 219 -2.42 42.26 22.13
N ALA A 220 -2.34 42.24 20.80
CA ALA A 220 -2.46 43.46 19.98
C ALA A 220 -3.90 44.02 19.94
N SER A 221 -4.91 43.16 19.97
CA SER A 221 -6.32 43.55 20.07
C SER A 221 -6.59 44.23 21.40
N ASP A 222 -6.17 43.61 22.50
CA ASP A 222 -6.34 44.13 23.86
C ASP A 222 -5.67 45.50 24.02
N ALA A 223 -4.44 45.64 23.49
CA ALA A 223 -3.71 46.91 23.51
C ALA A 223 -4.44 48.01 22.71
N LYS A 224 -5.05 47.69 21.56
CA LYS A 224 -5.84 48.64 20.78
C LYS A 224 -7.11 49.04 21.54
N VAL A 225 -7.86 48.09 22.07
CA VAL A 225 -9.08 48.37 22.84
C VAL A 225 -8.77 49.30 24.02
N ALA A 226 -7.69 49.04 24.75
CA ALA A 226 -7.27 49.87 25.86
C ALA A 226 -6.89 51.30 25.42
N ALA A 227 -6.13 51.45 24.34
CA ALA A 227 -5.74 52.77 23.83
C ALA A 227 -6.93 53.59 23.31
N TYR A 228 -7.93 52.94 22.70
CA TYR A 228 -9.05 53.64 22.07
C TYR A 228 -10.25 53.91 22.99
N LYS A 229 -10.46 53.11 24.06
CA LYS A 229 -11.39 53.49 25.15
C LYS A 229 -11.07 54.88 25.72
N ALA A 230 -9.84 55.36 25.53
CA ALA A 230 -9.39 56.67 26.00
C ALA A 230 -9.65 57.85 25.04
N THR A 231 -10.11 57.65 23.79
CA THR A 231 -10.08 58.76 22.78
C THR A 231 -11.39 59.08 22.03
N ASP A 232 -12.19 58.10 21.55
CA ASP A 232 -13.56 58.34 21.01
C ASP A 232 -14.27 57.00 20.65
N GLY A 233 -15.19 56.52 21.51
CA GLY A 233 -15.73 55.15 21.46
C GLY A 233 -16.66 54.82 20.28
N PRO A 234 -17.70 55.63 19.97
CA PRO A 234 -18.72 55.26 18.99
C PRO A 234 -18.25 55.26 17.52
N ALA A 235 -17.35 56.16 17.13
CA ALA A 235 -16.79 56.20 15.76
C ALA A 235 -15.87 55.01 15.47
N LEU A 236 -15.18 54.51 16.50
CA LEU A 236 -14.33 53.33 16.41
C LEU A 236 -15.14 52.06 16.15
N VAL A 237 -16.26 51.88 16.85
CA VAL A 237 -17.13 50.70 16.68
C VAL A 237 -17.55 50.55 15.21
N GLN A 238 -17.91 51.66 14.56
CA GLN A 238 -18.27 51.65 13.16
C GLN A 238 -17.11 51.23 12.24
N LEU A 239 -15.92 51.78 12.49
CA LEU A 239 -14.71 51.42 11.74
C LEU A 239 -14.36 49.94 11.92
N LEU A 240 -14.51 49.39 13.14
CA LEU A 240 -14.26 47.99 13.43
C LEU A 240 -15.23 47.07 12.67
N TYR A 241 -16.53 47.37 12.64
CA TYR A 241 -17.46 46.60 11.82
C TYR A 241 -17.07 46.60 10.34
N ASP A 242 -16.79 47.78 9.76
CA ASP A 242 -16.43 47.88 8.34
C ASP A 242 -15.14 47.09 8.03
N GLN A 243 -14.16 47.10 8.93
CA GLN A 243 -12.92 46.33 8.77
C GLN A 243 -13.14 44.82 8.96
N ALA A 244 -13.99 44.40 9.90
CA ALA A 244 -14.34 42.99 10.10
C ALA A 244 -15.04 42.42 8.85
N ILE A 245 -16.02 43.14 8.32
CA ILE A 245 -16.76 42.75 7.11
C ILE A 245 -15.82 42.63 5.92
N ARG A 246 -14.93 43.61 5.70
CA ARG A 246 -13.91 43.57 4.64
C ARG A 246 -12.96 42.38 4.79
N ALA A 247 -12.53 42.08 6.01
CA ALA A 247 -11.66 40.94 6.29
C ALA A 247 -12.39 39.62 5.99
N LEU A 248 -13.62 39.44 6.45
CA LEU A 248 -14.42 38.23 6.23
C LEU A 248 -14.74 38.00 4.74
N ARG A 249 -15.15 39.04 4.01
CA ARG A 249 -15.35 38.96 2.56
C ARG A 249 -14.04 38.59 1.82
N GLY A 250 -12.91 39.12 2.27
CA GLY A 250 -11.59 38.74 1.76
C GLY A 250 -11.19 37.29 2.09
N ALA A 251 -11.59 36.77 3.25
CA ALA A 251 -11.38 35.37 3.63
C ALA A 251 -12.22 34.43 2.76
N ALA A 252 -13.49 34.77 2.51
CA ALA A 252 -14.37 34.03 1.61
C ALA A 252 -13.77 33.96 0.19
N TRP A 253 -13.36 35.09 -0.37
CA TRP A 253 -12.72 35.14 -1.69
C TRP A 253 -11.44 34.30 -1.73
N ALA A 254 -10.61 34.36 -0.69
CA ALA A 254 -9.38 33.58 -0.62
C ALA A 254 -9.64 32.07 -0.50
N ALA A 255 -10.72 31.65 0.16
CA ALA A 255 -11.14 30.25 0.25
C ALA A 255 -11.56 29.71 -1.14
N GLU A 256 -12.35 30.47 -1.91
CA GLU A 256 -12.75 30.10 -3.28
C GLU A 256 -11.56 29.95 -4.23
N ASN A 257 -10.55 30.79 -4.06
CA ASN A 257 -9.38 30.82 -4.93
C ASN A 257 -8.23 29.93 -4.42
N ASN A 258 -8.48 29.04 -3.45
CA ASN A 258 -7.47 28.17 -2.84
C ASN A 258 -6.22 28.94 -2.31
N ASN A 259 -6.37 30.23 -1.97
CA ASN A 259 -5.28 31.05 -1.47
C ASN A 259 -5.20 30.96 0.06
N TYR A 260 -4.61 29.87 0.53
CA TYR A 260 -4.52 29.56 1.96
C TYR A 260 -3.80 30.63 2.78
N LYS A 261 -2.75 31.24 2.22
CA LYS A 261 -1.98 32.30 2.89
C LYS A 261 -2.83 33.55 3.12
N MET A 262 -3.53 34.02 2.09
CA MET A 262 -4.41 35.18 2.20
C MET A 262 -5.61 34.89 3.08
N LYS A 263 -6.22 33.69 2.96
CA LYS A 263 -7.31 33.26 3.84
C LYS A 263 -6.89 33.33 5.31
N SER A 264 -5.72 32.77 5.63
CA SER A 264 -5.15 32.79 6.98
C SER A 264 -4.99 34.22 7.52
N ASP A 265 -4.41 35.15 6.74
CA ASP A 265 -4.27 36.55 7.14
C ASP A 265 -5.63 37.22 7.41
N LYS A 266 -6.59 37.04 6.49
CA LYS A 266 -7.93 37.64 6.60
C LYS A 266 -8.76 37.09 7.76
N VAL A 267 -8.76 35.77 7.96
CA VAL A 267 -9.41 35.11 9.11
C VAL A 267 -8.87 35.67 10.41
N THR A 268 -7.55 35.76 10.55
CA THR A 268 -6.97 36.21 11.81
C THR A 268 -7.29 37.69 12.08
N ARG A 269 -7.23 38.56 11.05
CA ARG A 269 -7.69 39.96 11.16
C ARG A 269 -9.15 40.08 11.60
N ALA A 270 -10.05 39.30 11.01
CA ALA A 270 -11.47 39.31 11.38
C ALA A 270 -11.67 38.89 12.85
N THR A 271 -11.00 37.81 13.28
CA THR A 271 -11.06 37.32 14.67
C THR A 271 -10.55 38.36 15.66
N ALA A 272 -9.43 39.04 15.37
CA ALA A 272 -8.90 40.09 16.23
C ALA A 272 -9.88 41.27 16.39
N ILE A 273 -10.55 41.66 15.30
CA ILE A 273 -11.54 42.75 15.35
C ILE A 273 -12.78 42.32 16.16
N LEU A 274 -13.22 41.07 16.05
CA LEU A 274 -14.32 40.53 16.86
C LEU A 274 -13.99 40.50 18.35
N PHE A 275 -12.73 40.23 18.72
CA PHE A 275 -12.28 40.41 20.11
C PHE A 275 -12.31 41.86 20.55
N ALA A 276 -11.85 42.77 19.69
CA ALA A 276 -11.89 44.19 19.99
C ALA A 276 -13.31 44.72 20.21
N LEU A 277 -14.27 44.26 19.39
CA LEU A 277 -15.69 44.58 19.53
C LEU A 277 -16.29 44.03 20.83
N GLU A 278 -15.94 42.79 21.22
CA GLU A 278 -16.42 42.20 22.48
C GLU A 278 -15.82 42.88 23.72
N ALA A 279 -14.51 43.13 23.72
CA ALA A 279 -13.83 43.82 24.82
C ALA A 279 -14.24 45.31 24.94
N GLY A 280 -14.77 45.87 23.85
CA GLY A 280 -15.36 47.21 23.80
C GLY A 280 -16.75 47.32 24.40
N LEU A 281 -17.40 46.20 24.76
CA LEU A 281 -18.74 46.22 25.35
C LEU A 281 -18.71 46.80 26.78
N ASP A 282 -19.68 47.66 27.06
CA ASP A 282 -19.95 48.19 28.40
C ASP A 282 -21.04 47.35 29.05
N PHE A 283 -20.66 46.49 30.00
CA PHE A 283 -21.60 45.62 30.71
C PHE A 283 -22.33 46.33 31.86
N ASP A 284 -21.84 47.49 32.29
CA ASP A 284 -22.45 48.28 33.37
C ASP A 284 -23.60 49.14 32.81
N ASN A 285 -23.42 49.72 31.63
CA ASN A 285 -24.41 50.59 30.98
C ASN A 285 -25.16 49.96 29.80
N GLY A 286 -24.71 48.80 29.29
CA GLY A 286 -25.24 48.19 28.05
C GLY A 286 -26.50 47.34 28.18
N GLY A 287 -27.05 47.19 29.40
CA GLY A 287 -28.30 46.45 29.65
C GLY A 287 -28.31 45.03 29.05
N THR A 288 -29.41 44.65 28.41
CA THR A 288 -29.54 43.32 27.75
C THR A 288 -28.79 43.23 26.42
N VAL A 289 -28.40 44.36 25.84
CA VAL A 289 -27.74 44.44 24.52
C VAL A 289 -26.30 43.97 24.61
N ALA A 290 -25.54 44.38 25.65
CA ALA A 290 -24.14 43.98 25.80
C ALA A 290 -23.95 42.45 25.93
N PRO A 291 -24.70 41.72 26.79
CA PRO A 291 -24.62 40.26 26.84
C PRO A 291 -25.05 39.55 25.55
N ALA A 292 -26.03 40.12 24.81
CA ALA A 292 -26.47 39.56 23.53
C ALA A 292 -25.39 39.68 22.45
N LEU A 293 -24.76 40.85 22.35
CA LEU A 293 -23.64 41.09 21.43
C LEU A 293 -22.41 40.27 21.79
N ALA A 294 -22.09 40.12 23.07
CA ALA A 294 -20.97 39.26 23.52
C ALA A 294 -21.14 37.81 23.05
N ARG A 295 -22.33 37.23 23.25
CA ARG A 295 -22.65 35.87 22.77
C ARG A 295 -22.55 35.76 21.25
N LEU A 296 -23.03 36.77 20.52
CA LEU A 296 -22.93 36.80 19.07
C LEU A 296 -21.47 36.85 18.59
N TYR A 297 -20.64 37.73 19.17
CA TYR A 297 -19.22 37.82 18.80
C TYR A 297 -18.45 36.55 19.12
N ALA A 298 -18.74 35.93 20.27
CA ALA A 298 -18.16 34.64 20.62
C ALA A 298 -18.56 33.54 19.62
N GLY A 299 -19.85 33.44 19.28
CA GLY A 299 -20.37 32.46 18.32
C GLY A 299 -19.79 32.66 16.91
N THR A 300 -19.81 33.90 16.40
CA THR A 300 -19.27 34.23 15.07
C THR A 300 -17.78 33.96 14.97
N ARG A 301 -16.99 34.23 16.02
CA ARG A 301 -15.57 33.83 16.05
C ARG A 301 -15.39 32.32 15.95
N MET A 302 -16.16 31.54 16.69
CA MET A 302 -16.04 30.09 16.67
C MET A 302 -16.34 29.57 15.26
N THR A 303 -17.38 30.09 14.61
CA THR A 303 -17.68 29.80 13.19
C THR A 303 -16.52 30.16 12.27
N VAL A 304 -15.95 31.36 12.39
CA VAL A 304 -14.83 31.84 11.56
C VAL A 304 -13.57 31.00 11.74
N VAL A 305 -13.26 30.62 12.98
CA VAL A 305 -12.10 29.77 13.31
C VAL A 305 -12.30 28.34 12.80
N ASN A 306 -13.48 27.75 12.99
CA ASN A 306 -13.77 26.41 12.49
C ASN A 306 -13.75 26.35 10.96
N ALA A 307 -14.30 27.37 10.30
CA ALA A 307 -14.28 27.48 8.84
C ALA A 307 -12.85 27.66 8.28
N ALA A 308 -11.88 28.10 9.10
CA ALA A 308 -10.50 28.27 8.67
C ALA A 308 -9.80 26.94 8.31
N VAL A 309 -10.26 25.82 8.89
CA VAL A 309 -9.74 24.47 8.63
C VAL A 309 -10.17 23.95 7.25
N GLY A 310 -11.39 24.31 6.81
CA GLY A 310 -11.95 23.94 5.51
C GLY A 310 -11.71 24.99 4.42
N ASN A 311 -12.25 24.75 3.22
CA ASN A 311 -12.22 25.70 2.10
C ASN A 311 -13.59 26.24 1.69
N ASP A 312 -14.62 25.99 2.51
CA ASP A 312 -15.96 26.51 2.28
C ASP A 312 -16.00 28.03 2.54
N PRO A 313 -16.37 28.86 1.54
CA PRO A 313 -16.50 30.30 1.72
C PRO A 313 -17.80 30.73 2.43
N ALA A 314 -18.83 29.89 2.47
CA ALA A 314 -20.17 30.27 2.95
C ALA A 314 -20.16 30.78 4.40
N PRO A 315 -19.49 30.12 5.37
CA PRO A 315 -19.48 30.59 6.76
C PRO A 315 -18.89 31.99 6.93
N PHE A 316 -17.89 32.37 6.12
CA PHE A 316 -17.32 33.72 6.17
C PHE A 316 -18.27 34.78 5.63
N ARG A 317 -19.05 34.44 4.58
CA ARG A 317 -20.07 35.33 4.00
C ARG A 317 -21.22 35.55 4.96
N ASP A 318 -21.71 34.49 5.57
CA ASP A 318 -22.84 34.55 6.51
C ASP A 318 -22.51 35.44 7.69
N VAL A 319 -21.33 35.24 8.30
CA VAL A 319 -20.87 36.11 9.40
C VAL A 319 -20.68 37.56 8.94
N ALA A 320 -20.15 37.79 7.72
CA ALA A 320 -20.01 39.14 7.19
C ALA A 320 -21.36 39.85 7.02
N ASN A 321 -22.40 39.12 6.59
CA ASN A 321 -23.75 39.66 6.42
C ASN A 321 -24.37 40.01 7.77
N THR A 322 -24.26 39.12 8.76
CA THR A 322 -24.73 39.39 10.13
C THR A 322 -24.07 40.62 10.74
N LEU A 323 -22.75 40.80 10.55
CA LEU A 323 -22.06 41.99 11.04
C LEU A 323 -22.43 43.27 10.27
N ASP A 324 -22.78 43.17 8.99
CA ASP A 324 -23.24 44.31 8.18
C ASP A 324 -24.61 44.80 8.66
N GLU A 325 -25.54 43.90 8.96
CA GLU A 325 -26.85 44.24 9.53
C GLU A 325 -26.73 45.00 10.86
N ILE A 326 -25.86 44.53 11.75
CA ILE A 326 -25.65 45.17 13.06
C ILE A 326 -24.91 46.49 12.90
N GLY A 327 -23.89 46.52 12.04
CA GLY A 327 -23.16 47.75 11.72
C GLY A 327 -24.09 48.82 11.12
N GLN A 328 -25.09 48.44 10.33
CA GLN A 328 -26.11 49.34 9.80
C GLN A 328 -27.05 49.85 10.90
N ALA A 329 -27.54 48.96 11.77
CA ALA A 329 -28.37 49.36 12.90
C ALA A 329 -27.67 50.37 13.82
N TRP A 330 -26.35 50.18 14.05
CA TRP A 330 -25.52 51.10 14.83
C TRP A 330 -25.39 52.49 14.17
N ARG A 331 -25.23 52.57 12.84
CA ARG A 331 -25.20 53.85 12.12
C ARG A 331 -26.49 54.64 12.30
N THR A 332 -27.63 53.95 12.19
CA THR A 332 -28.96 54.56 12.33
C THR A 332 -29.19 55.05 13.75
N ALA A 333 -28.82 54.26 14.76
CA ALA A 333 -28.93 54.65 16.17
C ALA A 333 -28.06 55.86 16.54
N ARG A 334 -26.93 56.09 15.84
CA ARG A 334 -26.07 57.26 16.04
C ARG A 334 -26.61 58.53 15.36
N ALA A 335 -27.38 58.38 14.29
CA ALA A 335 -27.91 59.50 13.51
C ALA A 335 -29.23 60.06 14.08
N ALA A 336 -29.87 59.33 15.00
CA ALA A 336 -31.06 59.71 15.75
C ALA A 336 -30.70 60.42 17.06
#